data_AF-A0A532TYJ2-F1
#
_entry.id   AF-A0A532TYJ2-F1
#
_cell.length_a   1.000
_cell.length_b   1.000
_cell.length_c   1.000
_cell.angle_alpha   90.00
_cell.angle_beta   90.00
_cell.angle_gamma   90.00
#
_symmetry.space_group_name_H-M   'P 1'
#
loop_
_entity.id
_entity.type
_entity.pdbx_description
1 polymer ?
#
loop_
_entity_poly.entity_id
_entity_poly.type
_entity_poly.pdbx_seq_one_letter_code
_entity_poly.pdbx_strand_id
1 'polypeptide(L)'
;MTDKKDLYIIIGGLESLCKNLTQLSQNLIYEVNNIKSLINSSESNNSGKKISKIELPNYARTFYENYLVKILNNHKELTKREIKIECELRGKKLTYSAITKYLTNLVKYKYLISRKNPKKKSEMLYKLN
;
A
#
# COMPACT_ATOMS: atom_id res chain seq x y z
N MET A 1 -6.69 -32.28 35.49
CA MET A 1 -7.86 -32.56 34.63
C MET A 1 -8.59 -31.25 34.43
N THR A 2 -8.81 -30.81 33.19
CA THR A 2 -9.65 -29.63 32.90
C THR A 2 -11.09 -29.96 33.28
N ASP A 3 -11.75 -29.11 34.06
CA ASP A 3 -13.13 -29.33 34.47
C ASP A 3 -14.03 -29.26 33.22
N LYS A 4 -15.05 -30.12 33.14
CA LYS A 4 -16.01 -30.11 32.04
C LYS A 4 -16.66 -28.73 31.89
N LYS A 5 -16.82 -27.97 32.98
CA LYS A 5 -17.35 -26.60 32.97
C LYS A 5 -16.44 -25.62 32.21
N ASP A 6 -15.12 -25.71 32.37
CA ASP A 6 -14.16 -24.87 31.66
C ASP A 6 -14.20 -25.13 30.15
N LEU A 7 -14.40 -26.39 29.76
CA LEU A 7 -14.53 -26.79 28.37
C LEU A 7 -15.75 -26.14 27.69
N TYR A 8 -16.89 -26.07 28.39
CA TYR A 8 -18.10 -25.41 27.87
C TYR A 8 -17.91 -23.90 27.70
N ILE A 9 -17.19 -23.23 28.60
CA ILE A 9 -16.89 -21.80 28.48
C ILE A 9 -16.00 -21.54 27.27
N ILE A 10 -14.97 -22.37 27.05
CA ILE A 10 -14.08 -22.25 25.89
C ILE A 10 -14.85 -22.47 24.59
N ILE A 11 -15.70 -23.50 24.53
CA ILE A 11 -16.53 -23.79 23.34
C ILE A 11 -17.49 -22.63 23.04
N GLY A 12 -18.18 -22.09 24.06
CA GLY A 12 -19.07 -20.94 23.87
C GLY A 12 -18.35 -19.67 23.44
N GLY A 13 -17.15 -19.43 23.97
CA GLY A 13 -16.27 -18.35 23.51
C GLY A 13 -15.83 -18.52 22.05
N LEU A 14 -15.49 -19.74 21.65
CA LEU A 14 -15.10 -20.06 20.27
C LEU A 14 -16.26 -19.86 19.29
N GLU A 15 -17.46 -20.32 19.66
CA GLU A 15 -18.67 -20.16 18.83
C GLU A 15 -19.01 -18.67 18.62
N SER A 16 -18.91 -17.86 19.67
CA SER A 16 -19.12 -16.42 19.60
C SER A 16 -18.09 -15.73 18.69
N LEU A 17 -16.81 -16.10 18.81
CA LEU A 17 -15.75 -15.61 17.93
C LEU A 17 -16.00 -15.97 16.46
N CYS A 18 -16.41 -17.21 16.18
CA CYS A 18 -16.74 -17.65 14.82
C CYS A 18 -17.93 -16.88 14.22
N LYS A 19 -18.98 -16.60 15.02
CA LYS A 19 -20.12 -15.78 14.58
C LYS A 19 -19.70 -14.36 14.22
N ASN A 20 -18.91 -13.71 15.07
CA ASN A 20 -18.41 -12.36 14.83
C ASN A 20 -17.50 -12.29 13.59
N LEU A 21 -16.61 -13.26 13.40
CA LEU A 21 -15.75 -13.34 12.21
C LEU A 21 -16.57 -13.54 10.93
N THR A 22 -17.61 -14.38 10.98
CA THR A 22 -18.51 -14.60 9.83
C THR A 22 -19.23 -13.31 9.45
N GLN A 23 -19.79 -12.60 10.43
CA GLN A 23 -20.50 -11.34 10.18
C GLN A 23 -19.54 -10.24 9.65
N LEU A 24 -18.34 -10.13 10.21
CA LEU A 24 -17.33 -9.20 9.70
C LEU A 24 -16.94 -9.52 8.26
N SER A 25 -16.79 -10.80 7.91
CA SER A 25 -16.46 -11.22 6.54
C SER A 25 -17.54 -10.82 5.54
N GLN A 26 -18.81 -10.97 5.90
CA GLN A 26 -19.94 -10.56 5.07
C GLN A 26 -20.00 -9.04 4.88
N ASN A 27 -19.77 -8.27 5.95
CA ASN A 27 -19.72 -6.81 5.89
C ASN A 27 -18.60 -6.32 4.96
N LEU A 28 -17.41 -6.93 5.03
CA LEU A 28 -16.30 -6.57 4.14
C LEU A 28 -16.61 -6.88 2.67
N ILE A 29 -17.22 -8.04 2.38
CA ILE A 29 -17.62 -8.39 1.02
C ILE A 29 -18.65 -7.39 0.48
N TYR A 30 -19.61 -6.98 1.31
CA TYR A 30 -20.61 -5.98 0.95
C TYR A 30 -19.96 -4.64 0.60
N GLU A 31 -19.07 -4.11 1.44
CA GLU A 31 -18.36 -2.85 1.18
C GLU A 31 -17.52 -2.90 -0.10
N VAL A 32 -16.82 -4.02 -0.34
CA VAL A 32 -16.05 -4.21 -1.58
C VAL A 32 -16.95 -4.19 -2.81
N ASN A 33 -18.13 -4.80 -2.74
CA ASN A 33 -19.10 -4.77 -3.84
C ASN A 33 -19.71 -3.39 -4.06
N ASN A 34 -19.97 -2.64 -2.98
CA ASN A 34 -20.44 -1.26 -3.06
C ASN A 34 -19.40 -0.34 -3.76
N ILE A 35 -18.12 -0.46 -3.37
CA ILE A 35 -17.03 0.28 -4.02
C ILE A 35 -16.92 -0.07 -5.51
N LYS A 36 -17.02 -1.35 -5.88
CA LYS A 36 -17.04 -1.77 -7.29
C LYS A 36 -18.20 -1.16 -8.06
N SER A 37 -19.39 -1.13 -7.46
CA SER A 37 -20.58 -0.52 -8.05
C SER A 37 -20.39 0.99 -8.27
N LEU A 38 -19.82 1.69 -7.29
CA LEU A 38 -19.53 3.13 -7.39
C LEU A 38 -18.51 3.44 -8.50
N ILE A 39 -17.45 2.62 -8.63
CA ILE A 39 -16.46 2.74 -9.72
C ILE A 39 -17.14 2.55 -11.08
N ASN A 40 -17.92 1.49 -11.25
CA ASN A 40 -18.61 1.21 -12.52
C ASN A 40 -19.65 2.29 -12.87
N SER A 41 -20.34 2.85 -11.86
CA SER A 41 -21.29 3.95 -12.04
C SER A 41 -20.61 5.26 -12.47
N SER A 42 -19.33 5.45 -12.11
CA SER A 42 -18.53 6.61 -12.53
C SER A 42 -18.02 6.54 -13.98
N GLU A 43 -17.97 5.35 -14.60
CA GLU A 43 -17.57 5.20 -16.01
C GLU A 43 -18.69 5.58 -17.00
N SER A 44 -19.96 5.56 -16.57
CA SER A 44 -21.11 5.90 -17.43
C SER A 44 -21.40 7.42 -17.55
N ASN A 45 -20.75 8.28 -16.75
CA ASN A 45 -21.05 9.72 -16.71
C ASN A 45 -19.97 10.64 -17.32
N ASN A 46 -18.95 10.09 -18.00
CA ASN A 46 -17.90 10.87 -18.65
C ASN A 46 -17.92 10.76 -20.17
N SER A 47 -19.08 11.04 -20.77
CA SER A 47 -19.16 11.57 -22.13
C SER A 47 -18.50 12.97 -22.16
N GLY A 48 -17.22 13.04 -22.51
CA GLY A 48 -16.62 14.31 -22.97
C GLY A 48 -15.32 14.78 -22.31
N LYS A 49 -14.74 14.05 -21.36
CA LYS A 49 -13.33 14.21 -21.01
C LYS A 49 -12.71 12.83 -20.83
N LYS A 50 -11.94 12.41 -21.84
CA LYS A 50 -10.88 11.41 -21.69
C LYS A 50 -10.02 11.85 -20.50
N ILE A 51 -10.33 11.35 -19.31
CA ILE A 51 -9.30 11.15 -18.31
C ILE A 51 -8.51 10.00 -18.91
N SER A 52 -7.46 10.35 -19.65
CA SER A 52 -6.42 9.40 -20.00
C SER A 52 -6.14 8.63 -18.73
N LYS A 53 -6.39 7.31 -18.73
CA LYS A 53 -5.76 6.43 -17.76
C LYS A 53 -4.32 6.92 -17.72
N ILE A 54 -3.86 7.39 -16.56
CA ILE A 54 -2.42 7.41 -16.33
C ILE A 54 -2.08 5.93 -16.29
N GLU A 55 -1.90 5.34 -17.47
CA GLU A 55 -1.12 4.13 -17.62
C GLU A 55 0.21 4.51 -17.01
N LEU A 56 0.41 4.11 -15.75
CA LEU A 56 1.73 4.03 -15.17
C LEU A 56 2.52 3.23 -16.19
N PRO A 57 3.44 3.89 -16.92
CA PRO A 57 4.02 3.25 -18.08
C PRO A 57 4.74 1.98 -17.56
N ASN A 58 4.70 0.89 -18.32
CA ASN A 58 5.12 -0.47 -17.94
C ASN A 58 6.65 -0.61 -17.65
N TYR A 59 7.22 0.16 -16.71
CA TYR A 59 8.68 0.32 -16.56
C TYR A 59 9.21 0.35 -15.12
N ALA A 60 8.37 0.32 -14.09
CA ALA A 60 8.80 -0.25 -12.82
C ALA A 60 8.89 -1.77 -13.02
N ARG A 61 10.00 -2.18 -13.62
CA ARG A 61 10.24 -3.53 -14.15
C ARG A 61 10.21 -4.58 -13.05
N THR A 62 10.47 -4.16 -11.81
CA THR A 62 10.49 -5.05 -10.66
C THR A 62 9.33 -4.74 -9.69
N PHE A 63 8.89 -5.79 -8.98
CA PHE A 63 7.90 -5.68 -7.91
C PHE A 63 8.24 -4.57 -6.91
N TYR A 64 9.52 -4.45 -6.54
CA TYR A 64 9.97 -3.48 -5.54
C TYR A 64 10.05 -2.04 -6.07
N GLU A 65 10.38 -1.82 -7.34
CA GLU A 65 10.29 -0.48 -7.94
C GLU A 65 8.85 0.03 -7.95
N ASN A 66 7.90 -0.82 -8.35
CA ASN A 66 6.47 -0.52 -8.30
C ASN A 66 6.01 -0.21 -6.87
N TYR A 67 6.53 -0.97 -5.91
CA TYR A 67 6.21 -0.78 -4.51
C TYR A 67 6.71 0.56 -3.97
N LEU A 68 7.95 0.96 -4.32
CA LEU A 68 8.49 2.27 -3.91
C LEU A 68 7.74 3.43 -4.55
N VAL A 69 7.32 3.31 -5.81
CA VAL A 69 6.45 4.28 -6.48
C VAL A 69 5.12 4.42 -5.73
N LYS A 70 4.50 3.31 -5.32
CA LYS A 70 3.25 3.34 -4.53
C LYS A 70 3.42 4.00 -3.16
N ILE A 71 4.56 3.78 -2.48
CA ILE A 71 4.88 4.51 -1.25
C ILE A 71 4.95 6.00 -1.56
N LEU A 72 5.80 6.39 -2.51
CA LEU A 72 6.01 7.80 -2.85
C LEU A 72 4.77 8.49 -3.43
N ASN A 73 3.79 7.75 -3.96
CA ASN A 73 2.50 8.30 -4.39
C ASN A 73 1.63 8.80 -3.23
N ASN A 74 1.79 8.22 -2.04
CA ASN A 74 1.02 8.60 -0.85
C ASN A 74 1.69 9.72 -0.04
N HIS A 75 2.89 10.16 -0.43
CA HIS A 75 3.68 11.15 0.31
C HIS A 75 4.18 12.25 -0.63
N LYS A 76 4.35 13.48 -0.12
CA LYS A 76 4.85 14.58 -0.94
C LYS A 76 6.31 14.38 -1.34
N GLU A 77 7.19 14.13 -0.39
CA GLU A 77 8.61 13.81 -0.61
C GLU A 77 9.10 12.96 0.57
N LEU A 78 9.97 12.00 0.32
CA LEU A 78 10.56 11.17 1.39
C LEU A 78 12.07 11.03 1.22
N THR A 79 12.76 10.94 2.35
CA THR A 79 14.15 10.51 2.42
C THR A 79 14.26 8.99 2.31
N LYS A 80 15.45 8.49 1.96
CA LYS A 80 15.73 7.04 1.94
C LYS A 80 15.42 6.35 3.27
N ARG A 81 15.64 7.04 4.40
CA ARG A 81 15.36 6.52 5.74
C ARG A 81 13.86 6.36 5.96
N GLU A 82 13.08 7.38 5.62
CA GLU A 82 11.62 7.32 5.73
C GLU A 82 11.01 6.27 4.81
N ILE A 83 11.52 6.15 3.58
CA ILE A 83 11.12 5.07 2.66
C ILE A 83 11.36 3.70 3.26
N LYS A 84 12.50 3.49 3.96
CA LYS A 84 12.78 2.22 4.63
C LYS A 84 11.78 1.95 5.76
N ILE A 85 11.47 2.96 6.57
CA ILE A 85 10.48 2.84 7.65
C ILE A 85 9.11 2.47 7.08
N GLU A 86 8.65 3.13 6.02
CA GLU A 86 7.40 2.80 5.33
C GLU A 86 7.38 1.37 4.76
N CYS A 87 8.52 0.90 4.23
CA CYS A 87 8.63 -0.49 3.79
C CYS A 87 8.44 -1.47 4.95
N GLU A 88 9.10 -1.22 6.09
CA GLU A 88 9.04 -2.07 7.27
C GLU A 88 7.66 -2.07 7.93
N LEU A 89 7.01 -0.90 8.04
CA LEU A 89 5.64 -0.77 8.57
C LEU A 89 4.62 -1.60 7.78
N ARG A 90 4.85 -1.77 6.48
CA ARG A 90 4.01 -2.56 5.58
C ARG A 90 4.48 -4.01 5.44
N GLY A 91 5.37 -4.46 6.34
CA GLY A 91 5.85 -5.85 6.40
C GLY A 91 6.88 -6.22 5.33
N LYS A 92 7.52 -5.25 4.66
CA LYS A 92 8.55 -5.47 3.65
C LYS A 92 9.93 -5.08 4.19
N LYS A 93 10.74 -6.09 4.50
CA LYS A 93 12.14 -5.88 4.92
C LYS A 93 13.03 -5.70 3.69
N LEU A 94 13.39 -4.45 3.40
CA LEU A 94 14.35 -4.11 2.34
C LEU A 94 15.64 -3.54 2.94
N THR A 95 16.77 -3.99 2.43
CA THR A 95 18.08 -3.44 2.80
C THR A 95 18.24 -2.04 2.22
N TYR A 96 19.06 -1.21 2.88
CA TYR A 96 19.37 0.13 2.37
C TYR A 96 20.03 0.11 0.99
N SER A 97 20.84 -0.90 0.69
CA SER A 97 21.46 -1.08 -0.62
C SER A 97 20.43 -1.37 -1.71
N ALA A 98 19.45 -2.24 -1.43
CA ALA A 98 18.36 -2.54 -2.36
C ALA A 98 17.50 -1.28 -2.63
N ILE A 99 17.09 -0.57 -1.58
CA ILE A 99 16.32 0.68 -1.72
C ILE A 99 17.11 1.70 -2.55
N THR A 100 18.41 1.86 -2.28
CA THR A 100 19.27 2.78 -3.05
C THR A 100 19.29 2.39 -4.52
N LYS A 101 19.50 1.12 -4.85
CA LYS A 101 19.51 0.61 -6.22
C LYS A 101 18.19 0.92 -6.95
N TYR A 102 17.05 0.62 -6.33
CA TYR A 102 15.73 0.85 -6.93
C TYR A 102 15.43 2.35 -7.11
N LEU A 103 15.77 3.20 -6.12
CA LEU A 103 15.60 4.65 -6.26
C LEU A 103 16.49 5.22 -7.36
N THR A 104 17.75 4.78 -7.46
CA THR A 104 18.67 5.20 -8.53
C THR A 104 18.13 4.81 -9.91
N ASN A 105 17.58 3.60 -10.06
CA ASN A 105 16.92 3.19 -11.29
C ASN A 105 15.74 4.10 -11.63
N LEU A 106 14.83 4.32 -10.67
CA LEU A 106 13.64 5.15 -10.87
C LEU A 106 14.00 6.61 -11.22
N VAL A 107 15.06 7.16 -10.63
CA VAL A 107 15.58 8.49 -11.01
C VAL A 107 16.20 8.47 -12.41
N LYS A 108 17.01 7.45 -12.75
CA LYS A 108 17.61 7.28 -14.09
C LYS A 108 16.53 7.24 -15.17
N TYR A 109 15.41 6.59 -14.90
CA TYR A 109 14.25 6.51 -15.78
C TYR A 109 13.30 7.71 -15.67
N LYS A 110 13.67 8.76 -14.90
CA LYS A 110 12.91 10.00 -14.72
C LYS A 110 11.52 9.82 -14.07
N TYR A 111 11.29 8.73 -13.34
CA TYR A 111 10.08 8.55 -12.53
C TYR A 111 10.14 9.31 -11.23
N LEU A 112 11.34 9.45 -10.68
CA LEU A 112 11.58 10.21 -9.46
C LEU A 112 12.48 11.39 -9.75
N ILE A 113 12.13 12.52 -9.16
CA ILE A 113 13.06 13.64 -8.96
C ILE A 113 13.72 13.42 -7.62
N SER A 114 15.05 13.60 -7.58
CA SER A 114 15.81 13.62 -6.33
C SER A 114 16.41 15.01 -6.11
N ARG A 115 16.29 15.55 -4.90
CA ARG A 115 16.90 16.83 -4.52
C ARG A 115 17.58 16.74 -3.16
N LYS A 116 18.55 17.61 -2.89
CA LYS A 116 19.17 17.69 -1.56
C LYS A 116 18.14 18.15 -0.53
N ASN A 117 18.13 17.51 0.63
CA ASN A 117 17.27 17.89 1.74
C ASN A 117 17.77 19.22 2.33
N PRO A 118 16.95 20.31 2.33
CA PRO A 118 17.38 21.60 2.85
C PRO A 118 17.67 21.57 4.36
N LYS A 119 17.01 20.66 5.11
CA LYS A 119 17.21 20.51 6.57
C LYS A 119 18.45 19.69 6.91
N LYS A 120 18.86 18.78 6.03
CA LYS A 120 20.00 17.88 6.23
C LYS A 120 20.74 17.68 4.91
N LYS A 121 21.79 18.46 4.67
CA LYS A 121 22.51 18.48 3.39
C LYS A 121 23.06 17.12 2.93
N SER A 122 23.27 16.18 3.87
CA SER A 122 23.73 14.81 3.61
C SER A 122 22.63 13.86 3.12
N GLU A 123 21.36 14.25 3.21
CA GLU A 123 20.22 13.44 2.81
C GLU A 123 19.61 13.93 1.49
N MET A 124 19.12 12.98 0.70
CA MET A 124 18.38 13.25 -0.53
C MET A 124 16.89 12.98 -0.28
N LEU A 125 16.05 13.91 -0.76
CA LEU A 125 14.60 13.77 -0.85
C LEU A 125 14.24 13.25 -2.24
N TYR A 126 13.32 12.30 -2.26
CA TYR A 126 12.79 11.68 -3.47
C TYR A 126 11.30 12.01 -3.59
N LYS A 127 10.88 12.36 -4.81
CA LYS A 127 9.51 12.72 -5.16
C LYS A 127 9.17 12.11 -6.52
N LEU A 128 7.91 11.75 -6.74
CA LEU A 128 7.42 11.43 -8.09
C LEU A 128 7.53 12.65 -9.01
N ASN A 129 8.02 12.43 -10.23
CA ASN A 129 8.00 13.44 -11.28
C ASN A 129 6.56 13.85 -11.62
#